data_AF-A0AA96Z325-F1
#
_entry.id   AF-A0AA96Z325-F1
#
_cell.length_a   1.000
_cell.length_b   1.000
_cell.length_c   1.000
_cell.angle_alpha   90.00
_cell.angle_beta   90.00
_cell.angle_gamma   90.00
#
_symmetry.space_group_name_H-M   'P 1'
#
loop_
_entity.id
_entity.type
_entity.pdbx_description
1 polymer ?
#
loop_
_entity_poly.entity_id
_entity_poly.type
_entity_poly.pdbx_seq_one_letter_code
_entity_poly.pdbx_strand_id
1 'polypeptide(L)'
;MSRDGWRVERVQVLLRLDGPVPLCTERWTVVAERDGVDRIPWPVRSELAGEHDVRVASGALLTGTDWSPMKRREFSLRFPRPLVAGESHEFSLEIRIPRIHPVRPLHIFRAPRHCSEIDLVVRFDVDRLPCSVGRVGSEFDGDDSGPVTVNPVGEVEMSFRNALPDRDCGIRWAPDTRSHLERRTG
;
A
#
# COMPACT_ATOMS: atom_id res chain seq x y z
N MET A 1 -22.82 3.20 -8.28
CA MET A 1 -22.27 4.57 -8.22
C MET A 1 -21.77 4.82 -6.82
N SER A 2 -20.50 5.21 -6.66
CA SER A 2 -19.95 5.50 -5.35
C SER A 2 -20.60 6.78 -4.79
N ARG A 3 -20.93 6.83 -3.49
CA ARG A 3 -21.57 8.01 -2.87
C ARG A 3 -20.75 9.30 -3.01
N ASP A 4 -19.43 9.16 -3.15
CA ASP A 4 -18.48 10.28 -3.15
C ASP A 4 -18.03 10.68 -4.55
N GLY A 5 -18.50 10.00 -5.60
CA GLY A 5 -18.31 10.40 -7.00
C GLY A 5 -16.90 10.19 -7.54
N TRP A 6 -16.17 9.18 -7.06
CA TRP A 6 -14.85 8.83 -7.57
C TRP A 6 -14.56 7.33 -7.40
N ARG A 7 -13.72 6.79 -8.27
CA ARG A 7 -13.25 5.40 -8.21
C ARG A 7 -11.73 5.32 -8.19
N VAL A 8 -11.20 4.21 -7.71
CA VAL A 8 -9.77 3.89 -7.84
C VAL A 8 -9.58 3.14 -9.15
N GLU A 9 -8.68 3.62 -9.99
CA GLU A 9 -8.32 2.95 -11.22
C GLU A 9 -7.10 2.05 -11.00
N ARG A 10 -6.04 2.62 -10.42
CA ARG A 10 -4.79 1.90 -10.19
C ARG A 10 -4.19 2.29 -8.85
N VAL A 11 -3.54 1.32 -8.20
CA VAL A 11 -2.61 1.58 -7.10
C VAL A 11 -1.30 0.87 -7.40
N GLN A 12 -0.20 1.58 -7.32
CA GLN A 12 1.14 1.01 -7.44
C GLN A 12 1.83 1.14 -6.08
N VAL A 13 2.23 0.02 -5.52
CA VAL A 13 2.83 -0.07 -4.19
C VAL A 13 4.26 -0.55 -4.32
N LEU A 14 5.20 0.20 -3.76
CA LEU A 14 6.58 -0.22 -3.57
C LEU A 14 6.88 -0.31 -2.07
N LEU A 15 7.01 -1.53 -1.57
CA LEU A 15 7.45 -1.79 -0.20
C LEU A 15 8.95 -2.10 -0.19
N ARG A 16 9.72 -1.21 0.42
CA ARG A 16 11.16 -1.36 0.62
C ARG A 16 11.48 -1.84 2.02
N LEU A 17 12.11 -3.00 2.12
CA LEU A 17 12.58 -3.62 3.36
C LEU A 17 14.12 -3.62 3.46
N ASP A 18 14.79 -3.15 2.40
CA ASP A 18 16.25 -3.01 2.25
C ASP A 18 16.83 -1.76 2.93
N GLY A 19 15.98 -0.83 3.38
CA GLY A 19 16.38 0.43 3.99
C GLY A 19 16.56 0.39 5.52
N PRO A 20 17.10 1.48 6.10
CA PRO A 20 17.25 1.62 7.55
C PRO A 20 15.89 1.63 8.27
N VAL A 21 14.82 2.05 7.60
CA VAL A 21 13.43 1.86 8.03
C VAL A 21 12.63 1.34 6.84
N PRO A 22 11.66 0.43 7.06
CA PRO A 22 10.77 0.03 5.99
C PRO A 22 9.98 1.23 5.46
N LEU A 23 9.91 1.35 4.15
CA LEU A 23 9.24 2.45 3.45
C LEU A 23 8.25 1.87 2.45
N CYS A 24 6.99 2.22 2.59
CA CYS A 24 5.97 1.95 1.59
C CYS A 24 5.71 3.23 0.80
N THR A 25 5.87 3.17 -0.53
CA THR A 25 5.44 4.23 -1.44
C THR A 25 4.19 3.75 -2.17
N GLU A 26 3.12 4.54 -2.12
CA GLU A 26 1.89 4.23 -2.84
C GLU A 26 1.60 5.34 -3.84
N ARG A 27 1.48 4.98 -5.12
CA ARG A 27 0.98 5.87 -6.17
C ARG A 27 -0.43 5.47 -6.53
N TRP A 28 -1.34 6.44 -6.48
CA TRP A 28 -2.76 6.25 -6.67
C TRP A 28 -3.22 6.97 -7.93
N THR A 29 -3.93 6.27 -8.79
CA THR A 29 -4.69 6.85 -9.90
C THR A 29 -6.17 6.73 -9.58
N VAL A 30 -6.83 7.88 -9.44
CA VAL A 30 -8.28 7.95 -9.19
C VAL A 30 -8.98 8.62 -10.36
N VAL A 31 -10.25 8.26 -10.59
CA VAL A 31 -11.08 8.82 -11.66
C VAL A 31 -12.32 9.43 -11.04
N ALA A 32 -12.63 10.67 -11.42
CA ALA A 32 -13.87 11.32 -11.04
C ALA A 32 -15.07 10.70 -11.76
N GLU A 33 -16.10 10.32 -11.02
CA GLU A 33 -17.38 9.81 -11.56
C GLU A 33 -18.42 10.93 -11.75
N ARG A 34 -18.08 12.16 -11.33
CA ARG A 34 -18.89 13.37 -11.49
C ARG A 34 -18.00 14.61 -11.59
N ASP A 35 -18.55 15.71 -12.09
CA ASP A 35 -17.85 16.99 -12.11
C ASP A 35 -17.64 17.54 -10.69
N GLY A 36 -16.56 18.30 -10.52
CA GLY A 36 -16.29 19.08 -9.32
C GLY A 36 -15.63 18.29 -8.19
N VAL A 37 -15.11 17.09 -8.44
CA VAL A 37 -14.37 16.32 -7.43
C VAL A 37 -13.03 16.98 -7.19
N ASP A 38 -12.87 17.67 -6.06
CA ASP A 38 -11.63 18.34 -5.67
C ASP A 38 -10.99 17.73 -4.42
N ARG A 39 -11.65 16.74 -3.81
CA ARG A 39 -11.23 16.12 -2.56
C ARG A 39 -11.73 14.68 -2.46
N ILE A 40 -10.91 13.83 -1.85
CA ILE A 40 -11.28 12.46 -1.48
C ILE A 40 -10.95 12.17 -0.01
N PRO A 41 -11.67 11.25 0.65
CA PRO A 41 -11.28 10.74 1.96
C PRO A 41 -9.88 10.14 1.93
N TRP A 42 -9.15 10.27 3.04
CA TRP A 42 -7.84 9.65 3.22
C TRP A 42 -7.93 8.12 3.05
N PRO A 43 -7.18 7.53 2.09
CA PRO A 43 -7.36 6.13 1.73
C PRO A 43 -6.67 5.15 2.68
N VAL A 44 -5.71 5.60 3.49
CA VAL A 44 -4.96 4.72 4.41
C VAL A 44 -5.78 4.48 5.68
N ARG A 45 -6.12 3.21 5.96
CA ARG A 45 -6.88 2.85 7.16
C ARG A 45 -6.07 3.09 8.44
N SER A 46 -6.79 3.44 9.50
CA SER A 46 -6.26 3.94 10.78
C SER A 46 -5.34 2.98 11.53
N GLU A 47 -5.30 1.69 11.18
CA GLU A 47 -4.43 0.68 11.80
C GLU A 47 -2.94 0.97 11.54
N LEU A 48 -2.63 1.66 10.42
CA LEU A 48 -1.31 2.21 10.12
C LEU A 48 -1.17 3.65 10.65
N ALA A 49 -2.28 4.40 10.75
CA ALA A 49 -2.28 5.82 11.09
C ALA A 49 -2.01 6.15 12.57
N GLY A 50 -1.85 5.15 13.44
CA GLY A 50 -1.52 5.33 14.86
C GLY A 50 -0.02 5.46 15.14
N GLU A 51 0.83 4.90 14.27
CA GLU A 51 2.28 4.84 14.50
C GLU A 51 3.12 5.23 13.29
N HIS A 52 2.56 5.19 12.07
CA HIS A 52 3.34 5.38 10.85
C HIS A 52 3.42 6.86 10.48
N ASP A 53 4.60 7.30 10.07
CA ASP A 53 4.82 8.64 9.51
C ASP A 53 4.40 8.62 8.04
N VAL A 54 3.23 9.18 7.75
CA VAL A 54 2.68 9.26 6.39
C VAL A 54 2.77 10.67 5.85
N ARG A 55 3.34 10.81 4.66
CA ARG A 55 3.52 12.07 3.94
C ARG A 55 2.90 11.98 2.54
N VAL A 56 2.29 13.08 2.08
CA VAL A 56 1.98 13.22 0.66
C VAL A 56 3.27 13.62 -0.08
N ALA A 57 3.70 12.77 -1.01
CA ALA A 57 4.90 13.01 -1.81
C ALA A 57 4.61 13.91 -3.02
N SER A 58 3.45 13.76 -3.65
CA SER A 58 3.05 14.51 -4.84
C SER A 58 1.53 14.48 -5.08
N GLY A 59 1.05 15.41 -5.91
CA GLY A 59 -0.28 15.36 -6.52
C GLY A 59 -1.46 15.75 -5.62
N ALA A 60 -1.31 15.81 -4.30
CA ALA A 60 -2.39 16.21 -3.41
C ALA A 60 -1.88 17.03 -2.21
N LEU A 61 -2.82 17.62 -1.49
CA LEU A 61 -2.58 18.21 -0.17
C LEU A 61 -3.37 17.43 0.87
N LEU A 62 -2.69 17.00 1.93
CA LEU A 62 -3.36 16.43 3.09
C LEU A 62 -4.07 17.54 3.87
N THR A 63 -5.38 17.43 4.01
CA THR A 63 -6.24 18.37 4.75
C THR A 63 -6.97 17.65 5.89
N GLY A 64 -6.94 18.22 7.09
CA GLY A 64 -7.62 17.68 8.28
C GLY A 64 -7.22 18.44 9.54
N THR A 65 -8.12 18.51 10.52
CA THR A 65 -7.94 19.22 11.79
C THR A 65 -7.76 18.25 12.94
N ASP A 66 -6.65 18.40 13.66
CA ASP A 66 -6.25 17.77 14.93
C ASP A 66 -6.06 16.25 15.00
N TRP A 67 -4.85 15.87 15.43
CA TRP A 67 -4.52 14.56 15.97
C TRP A 67 -5.15 14.42 17.37
N SER A 68 -6.47 14.27 17.46
CA SER A 68 -7.13 13.93 18.73
C SER A 68 -7.32 12.40 18.84
N PRO A 69 -6.82 11.74 19.89
CA PRO A 69 -6.95 10.29 20.06
C PRO A 69 -8.40 9.81 20.29
N MET A 70 -9.37 10.73 20.50
CA MET A 70 -10.76 10.39 20.83
C MET A 70 -11.76 10.58 19.67
N LYS A 71 -11.36 11.16 18.52
CA LYS A 71 -12.26 11.37 17.37
C LYS A 71 -11.80 10.52 16.18
N ARG A 72 -12.72 9.76 15.56
CA ARG A 72 -12.46 9.11 14.27
C ARG A 72 -12.04 10.20 13.29
N ARG A 73 -10.82 10.08 12.77
CA ARG A 73 -10.19 11.07 11.90
C ARG A 73 -10.89 11.14 10.55
N GLU A 74 -11.18 12.34 10.09
CA GLU A 74 -11.55 12.62 8.70
C GLU A 74 -10.41 13.39 8.03
N PHE A 75 -9.27 12.71 7.86
CA PHE A 75 -8.26 13.21 6.92
C PHE A 75 -8.81 13.11 5.50
N SER A 76 -8.40 14.06 4.67
CA SER A 76 -8.79 14.11 3.26
C SER A 76 -7.61 14.55 2.40
N LEU A 77 -7.62 14.14 1.14
CA LEU A 77 -6.67 14.58 0.14
C LEU A 77 -7.38 15.56 -0.78
N ARG A 78 -6.87 16.79 -0.86
CA ARG A 78 -7.34 17.82 -1.79
C ARG A 78 -6.48 17.84 -3.05
N PHE A 79 -7.11 17.86 -4.21
CA PHE A 79 -6.44 17.94 -5.51
C PHE A 79 -6.11 19.39 -5.91
N PRO A 80 -5.17 19.61 -6.85
CA PRO A 80 -4.76 20.94 -7.27
C PRO A 80 -5.89 21.75 -7.93
N ARG A 81 -6.88 21.06 -8.49
CA ARG A 81 -8.11 21.63 -9.06
C ARG A 81 -9.25 20.62 -8.99
N PRO A 82 -10.51 21.07 -9.11
CA PRO A 82 -11.63 20.17 -9.32
C PRO A 82 -11.44 19.38 -10.63
N LEU A 83 -11.78 18.10 -10.57
CA LEU A 83 -11.78 17.18 -11.72
C LEU A 83 -13.16 17.21 -12.41
N VAL A 84 -13.16 17.02 -13.72
CA VAL A 84 -14.39 16.76 -14.50
C VAL A 84 -14.70 15.26 -14.53
N ALA A 85 -15.95 14.88 -14.79
CA ALA A 85 -16.35 13.49 -14.89
C ALA A 85 -15.50 12.73 -15.95
N GLY A 86 -15.00 11.56 -15.57
CA GLY A 86 -14.11 10.75 -16.38
C GLY A 86 -12.63 11.14 -16.31
N GLU A 87 -12.30 12.27 -15.69
CA GLU A 87 -10.92 12.72 -15.54
C GLU A 87 -10.17 11.92 -14.48
N SER A 88 -8.93 11.53 -14.80
CA SER A 88 -8.03 10.87 -13.87
C SER A 88 -7.09 11.86 -13.18
N HIS A 89 -6.72 11.55 -11.94
CA HIS A 89 -5.74 12.30 -11.17
C HIS A 89 -4.81 11.36 -10.43
N GLU A 90 -3.52 11.68 -10.42
CA GLU A 90 -2.49 10.91 -9.74
C GLU A 90 -1.96 11.65 -8.50
N PHE A 91 -1.78 10.90 -7.42
CA PHE A 91 -1.05 11.36 -6.25
C PHE A 91 -0.19 10.24 -5.67
N SER A 92 0.79 10.60 -4.83
CA SER A 92 1.66 9.61 -4.18
C SER A 92 1.81 9.86 -2.69
N LEU A 93 1.88 8.78 -1.93
CA LEU A 93 2.07 8.75 -0.48
C LEU A 93 3.38 8.04 -0.15
N GLU A 94 4.08 8.54 0.86
CA GLU A 94 5.22 7.88 1.51
C GLU A 94 4.82 7.52 2.94
N ILE A 95 4.91 6.24 3.28
CA ILE A 95 4.55 5.69 4.59
C ILE A 95 5.79 5.04 5.18
N ARG A 96 6.37 5.66 6.22
CA ARG A 96 7.46 5.06 7.00
C ARG A 96 6.87 4.20 8.12
N ILE A 97 7.28 2.94 8.16
CA ILE A 97 6.86 1.98 9.18
C ILE A 97 7.92 2.00 10.30
N PRO A 98 7.61 2.51 11.51
CA PRO A 98 8.58 2.53 12.60
C PRO A 98 8.97 1.10 13.00
N ARG A 99 10.27 0.87 13.22
CA ARG A 99 10.80 -0.44 13.66
C ARG A 99 10.44 -0.83 15.09
N ILE A 100 9.66 -0.01 15.81
CA ILE A 100 9.23 -0.30 17.18
C ILE A 100 8.41 -1.61 17.20
N HIS A 101 7.80 -1.94 16.07
CA HIS A 101 7.20 -3.24 15.81
C HIS A 101 8.09 -4.05 14.85
N PRO A 102 8.34 -5.35 15.12
CA PRO A 102 8.91 -6.22 14.10
C PRO A 102 7.97 -6.14 12.89
N VAL A 103 8.53 -5.84 11.71
CA VAL A 103 7.76 -5.87 10.46
C VAL A 103 7.16 -7.26 10.39
N ARG A 104 5.84 -7.36 10.59
CA ARG A 104 5.14 -8.63 10.42
C ARG A 104 5.46 -9.09 9.01
N PRO A 105 5.77 -10.37 8.78
CA PRO A 105 6.19 -10.84 7.47
C PRO A 105 4.96 -11.04 6.57
N LEU A 106 4.18 -9.97 6.47
CA LEU A 106 2.84 -9.86 5.93
C LEU A 106 2.62 -8.38 5.62
N HIS A 107 2.42 -8.07 4.34
CA HIS A 107 1.90 -6.78 3.90
C HIS A 107 0.56 -7.02 3.23
N ILE A 108 -0.49 -6.44 3.81
CA ILE A 108 -1.86 -6.50 3.30
C ILE A 108 -2.26 -5.10 2.88
N PHE A 109 -2.72 -5.00 1.64
CA PHE A 109 -3.44 -3.87 1.12
C PHE A 109 -4.93 -4.22 1.06
N ARG A 110 -5.78 -3.32 1.56
CA ARG A 110 -7.23 -3.43 1.46
C ARG A 110 -7.74 -2.18 0.78
N ALA A 111 -8.20 -2.34 -0.45
CA ALA A 111 -8.70 -1.21 -1.23
C ALA A 111 -9.92 -0.60 -0.53
N PRO A 112 -9.98 0.74 -0.35
CA PRO A 112 -11.13 1.40 0.27
C PRO A 112 -12.37 1.36 -0.62
N ARG A 113 -12.18 1.09 -1.92
CA ARG A 113 -13.20 0.99 -2.97
C ARG A 113 -12.79 -0.09 -3.96
N HIS A 114 -13.68 -0.42 -4.90
CA HIS A 114 -13.29 -1.19 -6.08
C HIS A 114 -12.09 -0.52 -6.76
N CYS A 115 -11.04 -1.31 -6.98
CA CYS A 115 -9.82 -0.90 -7.66
C CYS A 115 -9.59 -1.83 -8.86
N SER A 116 -9.41 -1.25 -10.05
CA SER A 116 -9.27 -2.07 -11.26
C SER A 116 -7.94 -2.83 -11.29
N GLU A 117 -6.85 -2.22 -10.81
CA GLU A 117 -5.53 -2.84 -10.80
C GLU A 117 -4.68 -2.39 -9.60
N ILE A 118 -3.99 -3.33 -8.98
CA ILE A 118 -3.01 -3.09 -7.93
C ILE A 118 -1.72 -3.78 -8.33
N ASP A 119 -0.63 -3.04 -8.43
CA ASP A 119 0.71 -3.61 -8.58
C ASP A 119 1.47 -3.46 -7.28
N LEU A 120 2.09 -4.54 -6.84
CA LEU A 120 2.88 -4.61 -5.63
C LEU A 120 4.29 -5.07 -5.99
N VAL A 121 5.26 -4.23 -5.65
CA VAL A 121 6.68 -4.58 -5.64
C VAL A 121 7.16 -4.60 -4.21
N VAL A 122 7.76 -5.70 -3.79
CA VAL A 122 8.47 -5.78 -2.50
C VAL A 122 9.95 -5.96 -2.76
N ARG A 123 10.77 -5.02 -2.31
CA ARG A 123 12.23 -5.12 -2.32
C ARG A 123 12.71 -5.59 -0.94
N PHE A 124 13.30 -6.77 -0.90
CA PHE A 124 14.02 -7.32 0.24
C PHE A 124 15.49 -6.86 0.23
N ASP A 125 16.14 -6.94 1.38
CA ASP A 125 17.59 -6.83 1.45
C ASP A 125 18.21 -8.09 0.81
N VAL A 126 19.08 -7.90 -0.18
CA VAL A 126 19.73 -8.99 -0.93
C VAL A 126 20.60 -9.89 -0.04
N ASP A 127 21.11 -9.35 1.07
CA ASP A 127 21.91 -10.12 2.04
C ASP A 127 21.02 -10.84 3.07
N ARG A 128 19.70 -10.60 3.06
CA ARG A 128 18.73 -11.16 4.00
C ARG A 128 17.42 -11.52 3.30
N LEU A 129 17.51 -12.35 2.26
CA LEU A 129 16.34 -12.82 1.52
C LEU A 129 15.43 -13.71 2.38
N PRO A 130 14.10 -13.67 2.15
CA PRO A 130 13.18 -14.60 2.77
C PRO A 130 13.39 -16.03 2.24
N CYS A 131 13.15 -17.04 3.07
CA CYS A 131 13.22 -18.44 2.66
C CYS A 131 11.97 -18.89 1.86
N SER A 132 10.87 -18.16 2.00
CA SER A 132 9.66 -18.36 1.20
C SER A 132 8.87 -17.06 1.10
N VAL A 133 8.17 -16.92 -0.02
CA VAL A 133 7.24 -15.82 -0.28
C VAL A 133 5.95 -16.43 -0.81
N GLY A 134 4.82 -15.87 -0.38
CA GLY A 134 3.51 -16.30 -0.82
C GLY A 134 2.57 -15.13 -1.01
N ARG A 135 1.63 -15.29 -1.94
CA ARG A 135 0.53 -14.35 -2.17
C ARG A 135 -0.52 -14.44 -1.05
N VAL A 136 -1.17 -13.32 -0.75
CA VAL A 136 -2.32 -13.20 0.16
C VAL A 136 -3.50 -12.65 -0.63
N GLY A 137 -4.68 -13.23 -0.44
CA GLY A 137 -5.91 -12.93 -1.20
C GLY A 137 -6.20 -14.02 -2.23
N SER A 138 -7.17 -14.89 -1.92
CA SER A 138 -7.42 -16.17 -2.59
C SER A 138 -8.47 -16.11 -3.71
N GLU A 139 -8.90 -14.93 -4.16
CA GLU A 139 -10.03 -14.77 -5.08
C GLU A 139 -9.67 -14.05 -6.39
N PHE A 140 -8.38 -13.88 -6.67
CA PHE A 140 -7.86 -13.28 -7.91
C PHE A 140 -7.43 -14.34 -8.93
N ASP A 141 -7.90 -15.59 -8.77
CA ASP A 141 -7.57 -16.72 -9.65
C ASP A 141 -8.15 -16.50 -11.06
N GLY A 142 -7.31 -15.90 -11.88
CA GLY A 142 -7.30 -16.01 -13.33
C GLY A 142 -5.84 -16.15 -13.77
N ASP A 143 -5.32 -17.37 -13.63
CA ASP A 143 -4.19 -17.92 -14.40
C ASP A 143 -2.74 -17.53 -14.04
N ASP A 144 -2.43 -17.07 -12.83
CA ASP A 144 -1.02 -16.94 -12.40
C ASP A 144 -0.81 -17.18 -10.89
N SER A 145 -1.06 -18.42 -10.48
CA SER A 145 -0.63 -18.95 -9.18
C SER A 145 0.75 -19.61 -9.29
N GLY A 146 1.63 -19.06 -10.14
CA GLY A 146 3.03 -19.48 -10.25
C GLY A 146 3.79 -19.28 -8.93
N PRO A 147 4.93 -19.98 -8.75
CA PRO A 147 5.77 -19.80 -7.57
C PRO A 147 6.24 -18.33 -7.49
N VAL A 148 5.96 -17.70 -6.35
CA VAL A 148 6.44 -16.34 -6.08
C VAL A 148 7.94 -16.43 -5.79
N THR A 149 8.76 -15.98 -6.73
CA THR A 149 10.22 -16.00 -6.62
C THR A 149 10.75 -14.59 -6.41
N VAL A 150 11.80 -14.48 -5.60
CA VAL A 150 12.55 -13.24 -5.47
C VAL A 150 13.56 -13.19 -6.62
N ASN A 151 13.54 -12.11 -7.39
CA ASN A 151 14.45 -11.91 -8.51
C ASN A 151 15.88 -11.55 -8.02
N PRO A 152 16.90 -11.51 -8.91
CA PRO A 152 18.28 -11.25 -8.52
C PRO A 152 18.55 -9.89 -7.86
N VAL A 153 17.64 -8.91 -8.00
CA VAL A 153 17.76 -7.59 -7.34
C VAL A 153 16.98 -7.52 -6.02
N GLY A 154 16.52 -8.66 -5.52
CA GLY A 154 15.81 -8.77 -4.25
C GLY A 154 14.33 -8.41 -4.33
N GLU A 155 13.74 -8.34 -5.53
CA GLU A 155 12.36 -7.90 -5.72
C GLU A 155 11.39 -9.06 -5.98
N VAL A 156 10.16 -8.88 -5.51
CA VAL A 156 8.99 -9.68 -5.86
C VAL A 156 7.94 -8.76 -6.45
N GLU A 157 7.37 -9.15 -7.58
CA GLU A 157 6.32 -8.39 -8.27
C GLU A 157 5.02 -9.20 -8.28
N MET A 158 3.90 -8.52 -8.01
CA MET A 158 2.56 -9.10 -8.06
C MET A 158 1.56 -8.09 -8.59
N SER A 159 0.59 -8.54 -9.38
CA SER A 159 -0.54 -7.71 -9.81
C SER A 159 -1.86 -8.35 -9.42
N PHE A 160 -2.77 -7.55 -8.87
CA PHE A 160 -4.13 -7.93 -8.49
C PHE A 160 -5.12 -7.14 -9.34
N ARG A 161 -6.08 -7.81 -9.97
CA ARG A 161 -7.09 -7.16 -10.85
C ARG A 161 -8.46 -7.18 -10.19
N ASN A 162 -9.26 -6.13 -10.36
CA ASN A 162 -10.62 -6.03 -9.82
C ASN A 162 -10.67 -6.25 -8.29
N ALA A 163 -9.78 -5.60 -7.56
CA ALA A 163 -9.74 -5.68 -6.11
C ALA A 163 -11.00 -5.04 -5.50
N LEU A 164 -11.76 -5.86 -4.78
CA LEU A 164 -13.00 -5.44 -4.14
C LEU A 164 -12.74 -4.79 -2.78
N PRO A 165 -13.63 -3.88 -2.35
CA PRO A 165 -13.62 -3.38 -0.98
C PRO A 165 -13.64 -4.53 0.03
N ASP A 166 -12.93 -4.35 1.14
CA ASP A 166 -12.88 -5.30 2.26
C ASP A 166 -12.28 -6.68 1.95
N ARG A 167 -11.67 -6.85 0.78
CA ARG A 167 -10.82 -8.01 0.46
C ARG A 167 -9.35 -7.67 0.65
N ASP A 168 -8.64 -8.58 1.28
CA ASP A 168 -7.21 -8.47 1.49
C ASP A 168 -6.46 -8.96 0.25
N CYS A 169 -5.54 -8.13 -0.23
CA CYS A 169 -4.58 -8.51 -1.25
C CYS A 169 -3.18 -8.17 -0.76
N GLY A 170 -2.19 -9.01 -1.06
CA GLY A 170 -0.82 -8.71 -0.68
C GLY A 170 0.08 -9.92 -0.65
N ILE A 171 1.01 -9.90 0.28
CA ILE A 171 2.16 -10.80 0.30
C ILE A 171 2.51 -11.17 1.73
N ARG A 172 2.89 -12.43 1.92
CA ARG A 172 3.46 -12.97 3.14
C ARG A 172 4.83 -13.56 2.82
N TRP A 173 5.72 -13.55 3.79
CA TRP A 173 7.03 -14.18 3.64
C TRP A 173 7.43 -14.89 4.94
N ALA A 174 8.51 -15.66 4.89
CA ALA A 174 9.14 -16.21 6.07
C ALA A 174 10.62 -15.81 6.09
N PRO A 175 11.14 -15.31 7.23
CA PRO A 175 12.56 -15.00 7.34
C PRO A 175 13.40 -16.28 7.21
N ASP A 176 14.60 -16.15 6.66
CA ASP A 176 15.59 -17.23 6.75
C ASP A 176 16.02 -17.39 8.22
N THR A 177 15.64 -18.51 8.84
CA THR A 177 15.96 -18.79 10.25
C THR A 177 17.42 -19.22 10.44
N ARG A 178 18.19 -19.45 9.38
CA ARG A 178 19.60 -19.89 9.49
C ARG A 178 20.55 -18.80 9.99
N SER A 179 20.24 -17.52 9.79
CA SER A 179 21.13 -16.40 10.16
C SER A 179 20.96 -15.87 11.59
N HIS A 180 20.02 -16.44 12.37
CA HIS A 180 19.71 -15.96 13.73
C HIS A 180 20.48 -16.71 14.83
N LEU A 181 21.05 -17.89 14.54
CA LEU A 181 21.74 -18.71 15.54
C LEU A 181 23.21 -18.29 15.74
N GLU A 182 23.85 -17.68 14.74
CA GLU A 182 25.28 -17.31 14.82
C GLU A 182 25.56 -15.96 15.50
N ARG A 183 24.53 -15.17 15.82
CA ARG A 183 24.68 -13.84 16.46
C ARG A 183 24.39 -13.78 17.96
N ARG A 184 24.24 -14.94 18.62
CA ARG A 184 24.05 -15.03 20.09
C ARG A 184 25.24 -15.65 20.83
N THR A 185 26.38 -15.81 20.15
CA THR A 185 27.59 -16.42 20.73
C THR A 185 28.84 -15.57 20.49
N GLY A 186 28.72 -14.26 20.71
CA GLY A 186 29.84 -13.32 20.73
C GLY A 186 29.76 -12.45 21.98
#